data_AF-A0A537D3K6-F1
#
_entry.id   AF-A0A537D3K6-F1
#
_cell.length_a   1.000
_cell.length_b   1.000
_cell.length_c   1.000
_cell.angle_alpha   90.00
_cell.angle_beta   90.00
_cell.angle_gamma   90.00
#
_symmetry.space_group_name_H-M   'P 1'
#
loop_
_entity.id
_entity.type
_entity.pdbx_description
1 polymer ?
#
loop_
_entity_poly.entity_id
_entity_poly.type
_entity_poly.pdbx_seq_one_letter_code
_entity_poly.pdbx_strand_id
1 'polypeptide(L)'
;MSITSKQGRSDWRRVALAGVVAGTLSLAATMANAGECPNDKKVADGQGQKPSTAAAKDVTDVVRASTDLSKEPAAVNGRLLRLRQLDIKPGGIVPWHSHDNRPAMIYIVSGEVVEYASNCAAPIVHKAGDVASEKAGTSHWWQ
;
A
#
# COMPACT_ATOMS: atom_id res chain seq x y z
N MET A 1 48.68 4.13 70.43
CA MET A 1 48.38 5.15 69.40
C MET A 1 48.61 4.50 68.05
N SER A 2 47.56 4.08 67.34
CA SER A 2 47.66 3.78 65.91
C SER A 2 46.25 3.88 65.31
N ILE A 3 46.10 4.81 64.38
CA ILE A 3 44.83 5.18 63.77
C ILE A 3 44.81 4.47 62.42
N THR A 4 43.94 3.47 62.24
CA THR A 4 43.74 2.84 60.93
C THR A 4 42.44 3.39 60.34
N SER A 5 42.61 4.23 59.33
CA SER A 5 41.54 4.79 58.51
C SER A 5 40.84 3.68 57.71
N LYS A 6 39.51 3.61 57.78
CA LYS A 6 38.71 2.81 56.85
C LYS A 6 38.50 3.61 55.57
N GLN A 7 39.18 3.23 54.49
CA GLN A 7 38.89 3.72 53.14
C GLN A 7 37.45 3.35 52.75
N GLY A 8 36.64 4.37 52.50
CA GLY A 8 35.30 4.26 51.94
C GLY A 8 35.33 3.54 50.59
N ARG A 9 34.60 2.45 50.52
CA ARG A 9 34.48 1.57 49.36
C ARG A 9 33.64 2.25 48.29
N SER A 10 34.31 2.90 47.33
CA SER A 10 33.89 3.12 45.93
C SER A 10 32.40 2.85 45.63
N ASP A 11 31.54 3.84 45.86
CA ASP A 11 30.12 3.83 45.45
C ASP A 11 29.93 4.07 43.94
N TRP A 12 31.02 4.18 43.17
CA TRP A 12 30.97 4.55 41.76
C TRP A 12 30.66 3.39 40.81
N ARG A 13 30.63 2.15 41.31
CA ARG A 13 30.29 0.98 40.49
C ARG A 13 28.79 0.68 40.37
N ARG A 14 27.91 1.44 41.04
CA ARG A 14 26.45 1.20 40.97
C ARG A 14 25.68 2.15 40.06
N VAL A 15 26.31 3.14 39.44
CA VAL A 15 25.60 4.10 38.56
C VAL A 15 25.72 3.76 37.06
N ALA A 16 26.61 2.84 36.67
CA ALA A 16 26.87 2.56 35.25
C ALA A 16 25.94 1.50 34.61
N LEU A 17 24.82 1.13 35.23
CA LEU A 17 23.88 0.13 34.68
C LEU A 17 22.41 0.57 34.64
N ALA A 18 22.14 1.88 34.62
CA ALA A 18 20.78 2.41 34.45
C ALA A 18 20.61 3.28 33.18
N GLY A 19 21.60 3.29 32.28
CA GLY A 19 21.66 4.24 31.16
C GLY A 19 21.37 3.71 29.75
N VAL A 20 21.02 2.43 29.56
CA VAL A 20 20.93 1.85 28.19
C VAL A 20 19.54 1.30 27.81
N VAL A 21 18.56 1.23 28.71
CA VAL A 21 17.26 0.59 28.39
C VAL A 21 16.19 1.58 27.87
N ALA A 22 16.41 2.89 27.92
CA ALA A 22 15.39 3.89 27.57
C ALA A 22 15.42 4.38 26.09
N GLY A 23 16.04 3.64 25.16
CA GLY A 23 16.32 4.16 23.81
C GLY A 23 15.69 3.43 22.61
N THR A 24 15.00 2.30 22.78
CA THR A 24 14.66 1.42 21.64
C THR A 24 13.16 1.26 21.33
N LEU A 25 12.28 1.99 22.01
CA LEU A 25 10.88 2.17 21.61
C LEU A 25 10.74 3.64 21.20
N SER A 26 10.36 4.07 19.99
CA SER A 26 9.41 3.50 19.05
C SER A 26 9.55 4.27 17.74
N LEU A 27 9.95 3.63 16.64
CA LEU A 27 9.65 4.13 15.29
C LEU A 27 9.42 2.92 14.37
N ALA A 28 8.48 2.05 14.74
CA ALA A 28 7.73 1.31 13.75
C ALA A 28 6.70 2.29 13.15
N ALA A 29 7.16 3.32 12.44
CA ALA A 29 6.29 4.08 11.56
C ALA A 29 5.83 3.07 10.51
N THR A 30 4.58 2.63 10.60
CA THR A 30 3.92 1.98 9.48
C THR A 30 4.03 2.96 8.33
N MET A 31 4.91 2.66 7.36
CA MET A 31 5.00 3.40 6.12
C MET A 31 3.60 3.35 5.49
N ALA A 32 2.80 4.38 5.69
CA ALA A 32 1.63 4.58 4.85
C ALA A 32 2.22 4.91 3.49
N ASN A 33 2.16 3.96 2.55
CA ASN A 33 2.58 4.25 1.19
C ASN A 33 1.64 5.34 0.65
N ALA A 34 2.21 6.35 0.02
CA ALA A 34 1.41 7.28 -0.77
C ALA A 34 0.60 6.48 -1.80
N GLY A 35 -0.67 6.85 -1.99
CA GLY A 35 -1.60 6.08 -2.83
C GLY A 35 -2.26 4.87 -2.16
N GLU A 36 -2.16 4.69 -0.84
CA GLU A 36 -2.94 3.65 -0.14
C GLU A 36 -4.16 4.21 0.63
N CYS A 37 -5.17 3.36 0.84
CA CYS A 37 -6.25 3.66 1.77
C CYS A 37 -5.70 3.88 3.19
N PRO A 38 -5.98 5.03 3.84
CA PRO A 38 -5.57 5.27 5.22
C PRO A 38 -6.06 4.17 6.16
N ASN A 39 -5.25 3.78 7.14
CA ASN A 39 -5.55 2.65 8.01
C ASN A 39 -6.87 2.80 8.78
N ASP A 40 -7.22 4.02 9.19
CA ASP A 40 -8.48 4.36 9.87
C ASP A 40 -9.69 4.47 8.91
N LYS A 41 -9.45 4.35 7.61
CA LYS A 41 -10.48 4.40 6.54
C LYS A 41 -10.67 3.07 5.83
N LYS A 42 -9.88 2.04 6.14
CA LYS A 42 -10.08 0.70 5.58
C LYS A 42 -11.41 0.11 6.07
N VAL A 43 -12.18 -0.47 5.15
CA VAL A 43 -13.46 -1.12 5.45
C VAL A 43 -13.43 -2.57 4.98
N ALA A 44 -13.59 -3.50 5.92
CA ALA A 44 -13.43 -4.93 5.68
C ALA A 44 -14.65 -5.58 4.99
N ASP A 45 -15.81 -4.95 5.07
CA ASP A 45 -17.07 -5.44 4.50
C ASP A 45 -17.25 -5.07 3.01
N GLY A 46 -16.31 -4.32 2.42
CA GLY A 46 -16.39 -3.86 1.04
C GLY A 46 -17.42 -2.76 0.80
N GLN A 47 -17.93 -2.11 1.86
CA GLN A 47 -19.02 -1.13 1.77
C GLN A 47 -18.55 0.33 1.72
N GLY A 48 -17.28 0.57 1.38
CA GLY A 48 -16.62 1.87 1.29
C GLY A 48 -17.17 2.73 0.16
N GLN A 49 -16.37 3.00 -0.86
CA GLN A 49 -16.88 3.70 -2.04
C GLN A 49 -17.94 2.85 -2.73
N LYS A 50 -19.02 3.51 -3.19
CA LYS A 50 -20.17 2.84 -3.80
C LYS A 50 -19.93 2.59 -5.30
N PRO A 51 -20.58 1.57 -5.88
CA PRO A 51 -20.55 1.35 -7.31
C PRO A 51 -20.97 2.57 -8.11
N SER A 52 -20.23 2.86 -9.17
CA SER A 52 -20.57 3.88 -10.17
C SER A 52 -21.10 3.22 -11.43
N THR A 53 -22.16 3.79 -12.01
CA THR A 53 -22.70 3.37 -13.32
C THR A 53 -22.11 4.17 -14.48
N ALA A 54 -21.11 5.02 -14.22
CA ALA A 54 -20.44 5.78 -15.26
C ALA A 54 -19.73 4.84 -16.24
N ALA A 55 -19.97 5.04 -17.53
CA ALA A 55 -19.28 4.33 -18.59
C ALA A 55 -17.83 4.84 -18.75
N ALA A 56 -17.03 4.08 -19.50
CA ALA A 56 -15.67 4.49 -19.81
C ALA A 56 -15.71 5.82 -20.57
N LYS A 57 -14.88 6.76 -20.15
CA LYS A 57 -14.81 8.10 -20.74
C LYS A 57 -13.37 8.52 -20.85
N ASP A 58 -12.95 8.99 -22.02
CA ASP A 58 -11.62 9.58 -22.23
C ASP A 58 -10.44 8.74 -21.68
N VAL A 59 -10.60 7.42 -21.70
CA VAL A 59 -9.58 6.44 -21.32
C VAL A 59 -9.22 5.59 -22.52
N THR A 60 -7.92 5.42 -22.75
CA THR A 60 -7.38 4.45 -23.71
C THR A 60 -6.68 3.35 -22.93
N ASP A 61 -7.05 2.09 -23.15
CA ASP A 61 -6.42 0.90 -22.55
C ASP A 61 -5.77 0.05 -23.65
N VAL A 62 -4.45 -0.07 -23.61
CA VAL A 62 -3.67 -0.84 -24.58
C VAL A 62 -2.94 -1.98 -23.89
N VAL A 63 -3.17 -3.21 -24.33
CA VAL A 63 -2.34 -4.36 -23.94
C VAL A 63 -1.00 -4.28 -24.69
N ARG A 64 0.07 -3.99 -23.96
CA ARG A 64 1.44 -3.86 -24.50
C ARG A 64 2.14 -5.20 -24.65
N ALA A 65 1.87 -6.13 -23.74
CA ALA A 65 2.37 -7.50 -23.79
C ALA A 65 1.38 -8.45 -23.10
N SER A 66 1.40 -9.72 -23.50
CA SER A 66 0.57 -10.77 -22.91
C SER A 66 1.30 -12.10 -22.94
N THR A 67 1.32 -12.78 -21.81
CA THR A 67 1.84 -14.14 -21.65
C THR A 67 0.70 -15.06 -21.22
N ASP A 68 0.55 -16.19 -21.91
CA ASP A 68 -0.40 -17.25 -21.56
C ASP A 68 0.17 -18.13 -20.46
N LEU A 69 -0.36 -18.00 -19.24
CA LEU A 69 0.20 -18.67 -18.07
C LEU A 69 -0.02 -20.19 -18.09
N SER A 70 -0.88 -20.72 -18.97
CA SER A 70 -1.01 -22.16 -19.17
C SER A 70 0.21 -22.78 -19.86
N LYS A 71 1.00 -21.95 -20.56
CA LYS A 71 2.21 -22.36 -21.29
C LYS A 71 3.51 -22.09 -20.53
N GLU A 72 3.42 -21.38 -19.41
CA GLU A 72 4.54 -21.13 -18.52
C GLU A 72 4.70 -22.27 -17.49
N PRO A 73 5.85 -22.40 -16.80
CA PRO A 73 6.06 -23.47 -15.80
C PRO A 73 5.03 -23.51 -14.66
N ALA A 74 4.38 -22.38 -14.36
CA ALA A 74 3.31 -22.30 -13.38
C ALA A 74 2.00 -22.98 -13.83
N ALA A 75 1.83 -23.20 -15.15
CA ALA A 75 0.73 -23.92 -15.79
C ALA A 75 -0.68 -23.49 -15.32
N VAL A 76 -0.89 -22.17 -15.14
CA VAL A 76 -2.15 -21.64 -14.63
C VAL A 76 -3.16 -21.52 -15.77
N ASN A 77 -4.06 -22.50 -15.86
CA ASN A 77 -5.06 -22.56 -16.93
C ASN A 77 -6.03 -21.37 -16.93
N GLY A 78 -6.34 -20.86 -18.13
CA GLY A 78 -7.32 -19.80 -18.33
C GLY A 78 -6.91 -18.46 -17.69
N ARG A 79 -5.61 -18.18 -17.57
CA ARG A 79 -5.08 -16.92 -17.05
C ARG A 79 -4.03 -16.34 -18.00
N LEU A 80 -4.05 -15.02 -18.14
CA LEU A 80 -3.04 -14.26 -18.88
C LEU A 80 -2.34 -13.30 -17.91
N LEU A 81 -1.02 -13.25 -17.99
CA LEU A 81 -0.25 -12.15 -17.42
C LEU A 81 -0.14 -11.07 -18.49
N ARG A 82 -0.72 -9.89 -18.25
CA ARG A 82 -0.75 -8.79 -19.21
C ARG A 82 -0.06 -7.56 -18.65
N LEU A 83 0.77 -6.94 -19.48
CA LEU A 83 1.18 -5.56 -19.28
C LEU A 83 0.24 -4.66 -20.08
N ARG A 84 -0.41 -3.72 -19.38
CA ARG A 84 -1.29 -2.73 -20.03
C ARG A 84 -0.77 -1.34 -19.78
N GLN A 85 -1.05 -0.45 -20.73
CA GLN A 85 -0.88 0.99 -20.57
C GLN A 85 -2.27 1.62 -20.64
N LEU A 86 -2.61 2.39 -19.60
CA LEU A 86 -3.83 3.17 -19.55
C LEU A 86 -3.46 4.64 -19.63
N ASP A 87 -3.99 5.34 -20.62
CA ASP A 87 -3.91 6.78 -20.75
C ASP A 87 -5.27 7.37 -20.41
N ILE A 88 -5.37 8.04 -19.25
CA ILE A 88 -6.59 8.66 -18.73
C ILE A 88 -6.44 10.18 -18.88
N LYS A 89 -7.31 10.82 -19.67
CA LYS A 89 -7.30 12.29 -19.77
C LYS A 89 -7.93 12.91 -18.51
N PRO A 90 -7.70 14.21 -18.23
CA PRO A 90 -8.38 14.90 -17.14
C PRO A 90 -9.91 14.70 -17.16
N GLY A 91 -10.47 14.15 -16.09
CA GLY A 91 -11.89 13.83 -15.97
C GLY A 91 -12.35 12.62 -16.80
N GLY A 92 -11.40 11.80 -17.27
CA GLY A 92 -11.64 10.47 -17.82
C GLY A 92 -12.05 9.48 -16.73
N ILE A 93 -12.62 8.34 -17.11
CA ILE A 93 -13.20 7.36 -16.18
C ILE A 93 -12.82 5.95 -16.60
N VAL A 94 -12.21 5.21 -15.68
CA VAL A 94 -12.17 3.74 -15.73
C VAL A 94 -13.37 3.21 -14.95
N PRO A 95 -14.34 2.53 -15.58
CA PRO A 95 -15.60 2.16 -14.94
C PRO A 95 -15.46 1.25 -13.72
N TRP A 96 -16.52 1.17 -12.93
CA TRP A 96 -16.58 0.24 -11.79
C TRP A 96 -16.34 -1.21 -12.20
N HIS A 97 -15.42 -1.89 -11.51
CA HIS A 97 -15.10 -3.29 -11.78
C HIS A 97 -14.47 -4.02 -10.58
N SER A 98 -14.58 -5.36 -10.51
CA SER A 98 -14.04 -6.21 -9.42
C SER A 98 -12.68 -6.85 -9.77
N HIS A 99 -11.78 -7.05 -8.81
CA HIS A 99 -10.51 -7.77 -8.99
C HIS A 99 -10.49 -9.20 -8.44
N ASP A 100 -11.64 -9.76 -8.04
CA ASP A 100 -11.74 -11.09 -7.41
C ASP A 100 -11.07 -12.21 -8.21
N ASN A 101 -11.12 -12.12 -9.54
CA ASN A 101 -10.57 -13.13 -10.44
C ASN A 101 -9.47 -12.61 -11.38
N ARG A 102 -9.08 -11.34 -11.24
CA ARG A 102 -8.09 -10.69 -12.12
C ARG A 102 -7.28 -9.62 -11.37
N PRO A 103 -6.40 -10.03 -10.45
CA PRO A 103 -5.60 -9.08 -9.71
C PRO A 103 -4.69 -8.27 -10.65
N ALA A 104 -4.35 -7.05 -10.24
CA ALA A 104 -3.47 -6.18 -10.98
C ALA A 104 -2.62 -5.31 -10.04
N MET A 105 -1.50 -4.85 -10.58
CA MET A 105 -0.63 -3.85 -9.95
C MET A 105 -0.57 -2.68 -10.91
N ILE A 106 -1.06 -1.52 -10.50
CA ILE A 106 -1.04 -0.30 -11.31
C ILE A 106 0.05 0.61 -10.77
N TYR A 107 1.03 0.92 -11.61
CA TYR A 107 2.06 1.91 -11.32
C TYR A 107 1.70 3.21 -12.02
N ILE A 108 1.62 4.31 -11.28
CA ILE A 108 1.32 5.61 -11.85
C ILE A 108 2.60 6.21 -12.43
N VAL A 109 2.66 6.30 -13.76
CA VAL A 109 3.82 6.82 -14.47
C VAL A 109 3.90 8.35 -14.39
N SER A 110 2.77 9.04 -14.53
CA SER A 110 2.68 10.49 -14.49
C SER A 110 1.28 10.96 -14.13
N GLY A 111 1.16 12.23 -13.71
CA GLY A 111 -0.12 12.83 -13.36
C GLY A 111 -0.64 12.45 -11.97
N GLU A 112 -1.93 12.61 -11.79
CA GLU A 112 -2.70 12.28 -10.59
C GLU A 112 -4.03 11.65 -11.03
N VAL A 113 -4.50 10.64 -10.30
CA VAL A 113 -5.79 9.98 -10.52
C VAL A 113 -6.41 9.59 -9.19
N VAL A 114 -7.73 9.66 -9.08
CA VAL A 114 -8.47 9.32 -7.87
C VAL A 114 -9.11 7.95 -8.02
N GLU A 115 -8.77 7.03 -7.13
CA GLU A 115 -9.40 5.73 -6.99
C GLU A 115 -10.55 5.80 -5.98
N TYR A 116 -11.67 5.20 -6.34
CA TYR A 116 -12.82 5.04 -5.47
C TYR A 116 -13.07 3.56 -5.19
N ALA A 117 -12.47 3.06 -4.11
CA ALA A 117 -12.44 1.63 -3.80
C ALA A 117 -13.48 1.17 -2.77
N SER A 118 -14.06 -0.01 -2.99
CA SER A 118 -15.01 -0.67 -2.10
C SER A 118 -14.44 -0.95 -0.71
N ASN A 119 -13.12 -1.12 -0.61
CA ASN A 119 -12.41 -1.41 0.64
C ASN A 119 -11.91 -0.15 1.37
N CYS A 120 -12.26 1.06 0.88
CA CYS A 120 -11.87 2.32 1.51
C CYS A 120 -13.06 3.27 1.69
N ALA A 121 -13.21 3.83 2.89
CA ALA A 121 -14.23 4.82 3.21
C ALA A 121 -13.95 6.20 2.60
N ALA A 122 -12.74 6.44 2.08
CA ALA A 122 -12.34 7.68 1.42
C ALA A 122 -11.82 7.41 0.01
N PRO A 123 -11.96 8.37 -0.93
CA PRO A 123 -11.23 8.32 -2.20
C PRO A 123 -9.73 8.34 -1.95
N ILE A 124 -8.98 7.64 -2.78
CA ILE A 124 -7.53 7.50 -2.69
C ILE A 124 -6.91 8.27 -3.84
N VAL A 125 -6.08 9.26 -3.54
CA VAL A 125 -5.35 10.02 -4.56
C VAL A 125 -4.03 9.32 -4.84
N HIS A 126 -3.81 8.93 -6.08
CA HIS A 126 -2.56 8.35 -6.55
C HIS A 126 -1.80 9.33 -7.43
N LYS A 127 -0.49 9.42 -7.23
CA LYS A 127 0.43 10.32 -7.94
C LYS A 127 1.56 9.52 -8.60
N ALA A 128 2.31 10.18 -9.48
CA ALA A 128 3.48 9.57 -10.10
C ALA A 128 4.42 8.89 -9.09
N GLY A 129 4.72 7.62 -9.32
CA GLY A 129 5.52 6.78 -8.42
C GLY A 129 4.70 5.87 -7.49
N ASP A 130 3.40 6.15 -7.31
CA ASP A 130 2.53 5.32 -6.48
C ASP A 130 2.22 3.98 -7.15
N VAL A 131 1.92 2.98 -6.32
CA VAL A 131 1.49 1.65 -6.75
C VAL A 131 0.16 1.31 -6.09
N ALA A 132 -0.87 1.11 -6.90
CA ALA A 132 -2.14 0.56 -6.46
C ALA A 132 -2.13 -0.97 -6.59
N SER A 133 -2.45 -1.66 -5.49
CA SER A 133 -2.53 -3.12 -5.45
C SER A 133 -3.98 -3.59 -5.48
N GLU A 134 -4.42 -4.02 -6.65
CA GLU A 134 -5.81 -4.36 -6.96
C GLU A 134 -5.99 -5.87 -6.77
N LYS A 135 -6.30 -6.29 -5.54
CA LYS A 135 -6.38 -7.71 -5.13
C LYS A 135 -7.83 -8.19 -5.04
N ALA A 136 -8.00 -9.50 -4.81
CA ALA A 136 -9.30 -10.07 -4.51
C ALA A 136 -9.97 -9.36 -3.32
N GLY A 137 -11.29 -9.14 -3.42
CA GLY A 137 -12.08 -8.33 -2.49
C GLY A 137 -12.15 -6.83 -2.85
N THR A 138 -11.35 -6.35 -3.80
CA THR A 138 -11.41 -4.97 -4.26
C THR A 138 -12.34 -4.84 -5.48
N SER A 139 -13.30 -3.92 -5.39
CA SER A 139 -14.00 -3.36 -6.55
C SER A 139 -13.85 -1.86 -6.54
N HIS A 140 -13.67 -1.24 -7.70
CA HIS A 140 -13.38 0.19 -7.74
C HIS A 140 -13.59 0.80 -9.12
N TRP A 141 -13.47 2.12 -9.18
CA TRP A 141 -13.38 2.91 -10.40
C TRP A 141 -12.35 4.03 -10.23
N TRP A 142 -11.88 4.60 -11.35
CA TRP A 142 -10.86 5.65 -11.38
C TRP A 142 -11.37 6.90 -12.09
N GLN A 143 -10.92 8.08 -11.66
CA GLN A 143 -11.17 9.36 -12.33
C GLN A 143 -9.99 10.32 -12.26
#